data_AF-A0AAD3DFC7-F1
#
_entry.id   AF-A0AAD3DFC7-F1
#
_cell.length_a   1.000
_cell.length_b   1.000
_cell.length_c   1.000
_cell.angle_alpha   90.00
_cell.angle_beta   90.00
_cell.angle_gamma   90.00
#
_symmetry.space_group_name_H-M   'P 1'
#
loop_
_entity.id
_entity.type
_entity.pdbx_description
1 polymer ?
#
loop_
_entity_poly.entity_id
_entity_poly.type
_entity_poly.pdbx_seq_one_letter_code
_entity_poly.pdbx_strand_id
1 'polypeptide(L)'
;LLPNLQCLLRLLVVLVRQHMGGRLDMGFGSQQLAAGKGLFTALLRTLLDPHLSTALYPDITTALQALTDPWDDTQWRRIAEDAAQYAADAGPSHRAALHLILSVQGCGERLRSWQQTAALLLLRKEVPQSVSISTSAAA
;
A
#
# COMPACT_ATOMS: atom_id res chain seq x y z
N LEU A 1 -15.97 13.62 14.57
CA LEU A 1 -15.15 12.44 14.20
C LEU A 1 -14.14 12.76 13.11
N LEU A 2 -14.58 13.29 11.97
CA LEU A 2 -13.70 13.70 10.86
C LEU A 2 -12.50 14.60 11.25
N PRO A 3 -12.66 15.69 12.04
CA PRO A 3 -11.53 16.52 12.44
C PRO A 3 -10.52 15.81 13.36
N ASN A 4 -10.98 14.89 14.21
CA ASN A 4 -10.10 14.11 15.08
C ASN A 4 -9.23 13.15 14.25
N LEU A 5 -9.80 12.54 13.21
CA LEU A 5 -9.08 11.63 12.34
C LEU A 5 -8.05 12.38 11.48
N GLN A 6 -8.39 13.57 10.97
CA GLN A 6 -7.43 14.45 10.30
C GLN A 6 -6.27 14.85 11.23
N CYS A 7 -6.58 15.19 12.48
CA CYS A 7 -5.56 15.53 13.48
C CYS A 7 -4.62 14.35 13.74
N LEU A 8 -5.15 13.13 13.88
CA LEU A 8 -4.36 11.92 14.06
C LEU A 8 -3.46 11.61 12.85
N LEU A 9 -3.97 11.74 11.62
CA LEU A 9 -3.18 11.54 10.39
C LEU A 9 -2.03 12.55 10.28
N ARG A 10 -2.29 13.81 10.63
CA ARG A 10 -1.25 14.85 10.64
C ARG A 10 -0.22 14.61 11.74
N LEU A 11 -0.66 14.21 12.93
CA LEU A 11 0.23 13.84 14.03
C LEU A 11 1.14 12.69 13.62
N LEU A 12 0.59 11.67 12.95
CA LEU A 12 1.37 10.55 12.43
C LEU A 12 2.48 11.02 11.47
N VAL A 13 2.16 11.89 10.51
CA VAL A 13 3.16 12.46 9.58
C VAL A 13 4.26 13.20 10.34
N VAL A 14 3.90 14.00 11.35
CA VAL A 14 4.86 14.73 12.18
C VAL A 14 5.77 13.76 12.94
N LEU A 15 5.22 12.72 13.56
CA LEU A 15 5.98 11.72 14.30
C LEU A 15 6.97 10.97 13.40
N VAL A 16 6.54 10.58 12.20
CA VAL A 16 7.43 9.91 11.23
C VAL A 16 8.58 10.82 10.78
N ARG A 17 8.30 12.11 10.54
CA ARG A 17 9.37 13.07 10.22
C ARG A 17 10.35 13.29 11.37
N GLN A 18 9.88 13.31 12.61
CA GLN A 18 10.76 13.40 13.77
C GLN A 18 11.63 12.14 13.93
N HIS A 19 11.09 10.96 13.58
CA HIS A 19 11.87 9.73 13.54
C HIS A 19 12.99 9.79 12.50
N MET A 20 12.65 10.19 11.27
CA MET A 20 13.63 10.38 10.20
C MET A 20 14.72 11.41 10.56
N GLY A 21 14.36 12.43 11.35
CA GLY A 21 15.30 13.41 11.88
C GLY A 21 16.16 12.92 13.04
N GLY A 22 16.07 11.64 13.42
CA GLY A 22 16.82 11.04 14.54
C GLY A 22 16.39 11.51 15.93
N ARG A 23 15.25 12.21 16.03
CA ARG A 23 14.77 12.81 17.29
C ARG A 23 13.83 11.90 18.07
N LEU A 24 13.32 10.86 17.42
CA LEU A 24 12.43 9.86 18.00
C LEU A 24 12.82 8.50 17.44
N ASP A 25 12.99 7.49 18.29
CA ASP A 25 13.06 6.11 17.82
C ASP A 25 11.64 5.54 17.80
N MET A 26 11.03 5.49 16.60
CA MET A 26 9.75 4.82 16.39
C MET A 26 9.93 3.33 16.07
N GLY A 27 11.14 2.80 16.28
CA GLY A 27 11.44 1.38 16.31
C GLY A 27 11.13 0.63 15.03
N PHE A 28 11.26 1.29 13.86
CA PHE A 28 11.14 0.69 12.51
C PHE A 28 12.10 -0.51 12.22
N GLY A 29 12.77 -1.05 13.25
CA GLY A 29 13.47 -2.33 13.23
C GLY A 29 12.55 -3.56 13.20
N SER A 30 13.17 -4.74 13.17
CA SER A 30 12.55 -6.03 12.80
C SER A 30 11.31 -6.43 13.61
N GLN A 31 11.21 -6.07 14.90
CA GLN A 31 10.05 -6.41 15.74
C GLN A 31 8.83 -5.48 15.52
N GLN A 32 9.02 -4.22 15.14
CA GLN A 32 7.89 -3.27 14.96
C GLN A 32 7.47 -3.11 13.49
N LEU A 33 8.17 -3.79 12.58
CA LEU A 33 7.79 -3.97 11.18
C LEU A 33 6.34 -4.48 11.04
N ALA A 34 5.88 -5.31 11.99
CA ALA A 34 4.49 -5.77 12.07
C ALA A 34 3.47 -4.64 12.37
N ALA A 35 3.81 -3.71 13.26
CA ALA A 35 2.94 -2.57 13.61
C ALA A 35 2.89 -1.54 12.48
N GLY A 36 4.05 -1.21 11.88
CA GLY A 36 4.12 -0.34 10.71
C GLY A 36 3.37 -0.89 9.50
N LYS A 37 3.51 -2.21 9.25
CA LYS A 37 2.73 -2.94 8.24
C LYS A 37 1.22 -2.83 8.51
N GLY A 38 0.78 -3.09 9.75
CA GLY A 38 -0.63 -3.01 10.13
C GLY A 38 -1.23 -1.63 9.89
N LEU A 39 -0.49 -0.58 10.24
CA LEU A 39 -0.91 0.80 10.02
C LEU A 39 -0.99 1.15 8.53
N PHE A 40 0.00 0.74 7.73
CA PHE A 40 0.00 0.94 6.29
C PHE A 40 -1.15 0.22 5.59
N THR A 41 -1.41 -1.04 5.95
CA THR A 41 -2.57 -1.78 5.45
C THR A 41 -3.88 -1.12 5.87
N ALA A 42 -3.99 -0.59 7.09
CA ALA A 42 -5.20 0.11 7.55
C ALA A 42 -5.44 1.42 6.78
N LEU A 43 -4.40 2.21 6.54
CA LEU A 43 -4.50 3.43 5.74
C LEU A 43 -4.83 3.14 4.28
N LEU A 44 -4.23 2.10 3.69
CA LEU A 44 -4.59 1.63 2.35
C LEU A 44 -6.05 1.16 2.29
N ARG A 45 -6.51 0.39 3.27
CA ARG A 45 -7.93 -0.02 3.37
C ARG A 45 -8.86 1.17 3.38
N THR A 46 -8.53 2.18 4.17
CA THR A 46 -9.31 3.41 4.27
C THR A 46 -9.32 4.15 2.94
N LEU A 47 -8.19 4.14 2.21
CA LEU A 47 -8.07 4.77 0.89
C LEU A 47 -8.86 4.04 -0.20
N LEU A 48 -8.95 2.71 -0.12
CA LEU A 48 -9.71 1.86 -1.02
C LEU A 48 -11.21 1.80 -0.68
N ASP A 49 -11.65 2.46 0.40
CA ASP A 49 -13.06 2.50 0.80
C ASP A 49 -13.85 3.44 -0.15
N PRO A 50 -14.86 2.94 -0.87
CA PRO A 50 -15.68 3.77 -1.77
C PRO A 50 -16.49 4.86 -1.03
N HIS A 51 -16.65 4.74 0.29
CA HIS A 51 -17.33 5.73 1.13
C HIS A 51 -16.37 6.71 1.80
N LEU A 52 -15.09 6.70 1.41
CA LEU A 52 -14.11 7.63 1.94
C LEU A 52 -14.53 9.08 1.66
N SER A 53 -14.50 9.90 2.71
CA SER A 53 -14.64 11.35 2.56
C SER A 53 -13.50 11.92 1.74
N THR A 54 -13.81 12.67 0.69
CA THR A 54 -12.83 13.38 -0.16
C THR A 54 -11.93 14.33 0.65
N ALA A 55 -12.42 14.83 1.79
CA ALA A 55 -11.65 15.69 2.71
C ALA A 55 -10.53 14.95 3.46
N LEU A 56 -10.59 13.61 3.57
CA LEU A 56 -9.59 12.78 4.24
C LEU A 56 -8.52 12.25 3.28
N TYR A 57 -8.83 12.19 2.00
CA TYR A 57 -7.94 11.69 0.95
C TYR A 57 -6.52 12.31 0.99
N PRO A 58 -6.34 13.65 1.06
CA PRO A 58 -5.00 14.24 1.08
C PRO A 58 -4.23 13.91 2.37
N ASP A 59 -4.90 13.84 3.52
CA ASP A 59 -4.25 13.54 4.79
C ASP A 59 -3.82 12.05 4.84
N ILE A 60 -4.64 11.12 4.31
CA ILE A 60 -4.31 9.68 4.24
C ILE A 60 -3.16 9.43 3.27
N THR A 61 -3.18 10.03 2.07
CA THR A 61 -2.10 9.88 1.09
C THR A 61 -0.77 10.41 1.63
N THR A 62 -0.80 11.55 2.32
CA THR A 62 0.39 12.12 2.98
C THR A 62 0.90 11.22 4.11
N ALA A 63 0.00 10.65 4.92
CA ALA A 63 0.37 9.71 5.98
C ALA A 63 0.99 8.41 5.42
N LEU A 64 0.43 7.87 4.34
CA LEU A 64 0.99 6.71 3.65
C LEU A 64 2.40 6.98 3.13
N GLN A 65 2.62 8.12 2.46
CA GLN A 65 3.95 8.49 1.97
C GLN A 65 4.95 8.60 3.11
N ALA A 66 4.60 9.32 4.17
CA ALA A 66 5.47 9.46 5.33
C ALA A 66 5.85 8.10 5.90
N LEU A 67 4.90 7.17 6.06
CA LEU A 67 5.18 5.82 6.54
C LEU A 67 6.08 5.00 5.62
N THR A 68 6.07 5.27 4.31
CA THR A 68 6.95 4.54 3.39
C THR A 68 8.41 4.97 3.49
N ASP A 69 8.70 6.22 3.84
CA ASP A 69 10.07 6.78 3.84
C ASP A 69 11.07 6.05 4.76
N PRO A 70 10.75 5.70 6.03
CA PRO A 70 11.71 5.10 6.96
C PRO A 70 12.06 3.64 6.67
N TRP A 71 11.32 2.94 5.82
CA TRP A 71 11.64 1.55 5.49
C TRP A 71 12.81 1.45 4.52
N ASP A 72 13.69 0.47 4.74
CA ASP A 72 14.65 0.10 3.71
C ASP A 72 13.96 -0.64 2.54
N ASP A 73 14.64 -0.82 1.42
CA ASP A 73 14.05 -1.43 0.23
C ASP A 73 13.63 -2.90 0.42
N THR A 74 14.30 -3.63 1.33
CA THR A 74 13.98 -5.03 1.60
C THR A 74 12.72 -5.14 2.44
N GLN A 75 12.60 -4.30 3.47
CA GLN A 75 11.42 -4.17 4.30
C GLN A 75 10.23 -3.68 3.46
N TRP A 76 10.46 -2.65 2.63
CA TRP A 76 9.45 -2.11 1.74
C TRP A 76 8.89 -3.18 0.80
N ARG A 77 9.74 -3.98 0.13
CA ARG A 77 9.27 -5.04 -0.76
C ARG A 77 8.33 -6.03 -0.07
N ARG A 78 8.68 -6.47 1.14
CA ARG A 78 7.84 -7.41 1.92
C ARG A 78 6.49 -6.78 2.26
N ILE A 79 6.50 -5.56 2.79
CA ILE A 79 5.27 -4.84 3.17
C ILE A 79 4.41 -4.54 1.94
N ALA A 80 5.03 -4.12 0.85
CA ALA A 80 4.37 -3.79 -0.41
C ALA A 80 3.71 -5.03 -1.03
N GLU A 81 4.40 -6.18 -1.05
CA GLU A 81 3.84 -7.43 -1.57
C GLU A 81 2.62 -7.90 -0.76
N ASP A 82 2.71 -7.89 0.56
CA ASP A 82 1.60 -8.25 1.44
C ASP A 82 0.39 -7.31 1.27
N ALA A 83 0.64 -6.01 1.17
CA ALA A 83 -0.41 -5.01 0.98
C ALA A 83 -1.01 -5.08 -0.43
N ALA A 84 -0.20 -5.39 -1.44
CA ALA A 84 -0.63 -5.57 -2.82
C ALA A 84 -1.52 -6.80 -2.98
N GLN A 85 -1.21 -7.90 -2.28
CA GLN A 85 -2.07 -9.08 -2.22
C GLN A 85 -3.45 -8.72 -1.64
N TYR A 86 -3.48 -7.99 -0.52
CA TYR A 86 -4.74 -7.52 0.07
C TYR A 86 -5.55 -6.65 -0.90
N ALA A 87 -4.90 -5.72 -1.60
CA ALA A 87 -5.57 -4.84 -2.56
C ALA A 87 -6.11 -5.61 -3.77
N ALA A 88 -5.40 -6.66 -4.23
CA ALA A 88 -5.88 -7.54 -5.28
C ALA A 88 -7.10 -8.38 -4.85
N ASP A 89 -7.29 -8.59 -3.55
CA ASP A 89 -8.47 -9.22 -2.95
C ASP A 89 -9.57 -8.20 -2.58
N ALA A 90 -9.31 -6.90 -2.75
CA ALA A 90 -10.24 -5.85 -2.36
C ALA A 90 -11.23 -5.53 -3.48
N GLY A 91 -12.49 -5.93 -3.29
CA GLY A 91 -13.60 -5.54 -4.15
C GLY A 91 -14.47 -6.72 -4.59
N PRO A 92 -15.70 -6.47 -5.07
CA PRO A 92 -16.64 -7.52 -5.47
C PRO A 92 -16.27 -8.20 -6.80
N SER A 93 -15.29 -7.67 -7.53
CA SER A 93 -14.74 -8.25 -8.77
C SER A 93 -13.30 -7.78 -9.00
N HIS A 94 -12.52 -8.53 -9.78
CA HIS A 94 -11.15 -8.13 -10.14
C HIS A 94 -11.11 -6.79 -10.90
N ARG A 95 -12.08 -6.52 -11.77
CA ARG A 95 -12.17 -5.21 -12.46
C ARG A 95 -12.38 -4.06 -11.48
N ALA A 96 -13.22 -4.25 -10.46
CA ALA A 96 -13.42 -3.26 -9.39
C ALA A 96 -12.13 -3.07 -8.57
N ALA A 97 -11.43 -4.15 -8.23
CA ALA A 97 -10.15 -4.10 -7.54
C ALA A 97 -9.09 -3.32 -8.33
N LEU A 98 -8.99 -3.55 -9.65
CA LEU A 98 -8.09 -2.81 -10.52
C LEU A 98 -8.40 -1.30 -10.53
N HIS A 99 -9.68 -0.94 -10.66
CA HIS A 99 -10.09 0.46 -10.63
C HIS A 99 -9.76 1.11 -9.28
N LEU A 100 -9.95 0.40 -8.16
CA LEU A 100 -9.58 0.90 -6.84
C LEU A 100 -8.06 1.11 -6.72
N ILE A 101 -7.24 0.15 -7.16
CA ILE A 101 -5.77 0.26 -7.16
C ILE A 101 -5.30 1.46 -7.99
N LEU A 102 -5.85 1.64 -9.19
CA LEU A 102 -5.50 2.74 -10.09
C LEU A 102 -6.05 4.10 -9.62
N SER A 103 -7.11 4.11 -8.82
CA SER A 103 -7.69 5.34 -8.24
C SER A 103 -6.86 5.92 -7.09
N VAL A 104 -5.95 5.13 -6.53
CA VAL A 104 -4.98 5.63 -5.56
C VAL A 104 -4.05 6.59 -6.30
N GLN A 105 -4.09 7.87 -5.96
CA GLN A 105 -3.17 8.87 -6.49
C GLN A 105 -2.03 9.04 -5.50
N GLY A 106 -0.79 8.98 -5.98
CA GLY A 106 0.34 9.46 -5.20
C GLY A 106 1.61 9.60 -6.03
N CYS A 107 2.38 10.62 -5.66
CA CYS A 107 3.53 11.09 -6.42
C CYS A 107 4.83 10.34 -6.09
N GLY A 108 4.85 9.49 -5.05
CA GLY A 108 6.03 8.75 -4.60
C GLY A 108 6.35 7.52 -5.44
N GLU A 109 7.64 7.26 -5.68
CA GLU A 109 8.12 6.06 -6.39
C GLU A 109 7.71 4.77 -5.70
N ARG A 110 7.77 4.73 -4.36
CA ARG A 110 7.36 3.56 -3.58
C ARG A 110 5.88 3.25 -3.79
N LEU A 111 4.99 4.22 -3.65
CA LEU A 111 3.56 3.99 -3.88
C LEU A 111 3.25 3.53 -5.32
N ARG A 112 3.95 4.09 -6.33
CA ARG A 112 3.85 3.61 -7.72
C ARG A 112 4.32 2.17 -7.88
N SER A 113 5.43 1.79 -7.23
CA SER A 113 5.92 0.40 -7.25
C SER A 113 4.90 -0.56 -6.63
N TRP A 114 4.24 -0.16 -5.53
CA TRP A 114 3.18 -0.95 -4.90
C TRP A 114 1.98 -1.14 -5.83
N GLN A 115 1.53 -0.08 -6.53
CA GLN A 115 0.43 -0.18 -7.49
C GLN A 115 0.72 -1.17 -8.61
N GLN A 116 1.95 -1.13 -9.15
CA GLN A 116 2.39 -2.07 -10.18
C GLN A 116 2.39 -3.50 -9.66
N THR A 117 2.91 -3.75 -8.45
CA THR A 117 2.86 -5.06 -7.81
C THR A 117 1.42 -5.54 -7.61
N ALA A 118 0.53 -4.68 -7.12
CA ALA A 118 -0.88 -5.02 -6.89
C ALA A 118 -1.61 -5.37 -8.19
N ALA A 119 -1.40 -4.58 -9.25
CA ALA A 119 -1.96 -4.86 -10.57
C ALA A 119 -1.43 -6.19 -11.14
N LEU A 120 -0.13 -6.48 -10.99
CA LEU A 120 0.45 -7.75 -11.43
C LEU A 120 -0.10 -8.96 -10.67
N LEU A 121 -0.27 -8.84 -9.34
CA LEU A 121 -0.86 -9.90 -8.53
C LEU A 121 -2.31 -10.16 -8.90
N LEU A 122 -3.06 -9.10 -9.19
CA LEU A 122 -4.43 -9.20 -9.68
C LEU A 122 -4.49 -9.90 -11.05
N LEU A 123 -3.61 -9.54 -11.99
CA LEU A 123 -3.53 -10.18 -13.30
C LEU A 123 -3.15 -11.66 -13.20
N ARG A 124 -2.25 -12.02 -12.28
CA ARG A 124 -1.87 -13.43 -12.03
C ARG A 124 -3.04 -14.29 -11.54
N LYS A 125 -4.06 -13.72 -10.90
CA LYS A 125 -5.27 -14.45 -10.49
C LYS A 125 -6.19 -14.73 -11.68
N GLU A 126 -6.22 -13.83 -12.65
CA GLU A 126 -7.05 -13.93 -13.86
C GLU A 126 -6.44 -14.85 -14.93
N VAL A 127 -5.11 -14.90 -15.03
CA VAL A 127 -4.43 -15.80 -15.97
C VAL A 127 -4.39 -17.23 -15.39
N PRO A 128 -5.05 -18.22 -16.02
CA PRO A 128 -4.93 -19.60 -15.59
C PRO A 128 -3.46 -20.02 -15.66
N GLN A 129 -2.92 -20.58 -14.57
CA GLN A 129 -1.55 -21.10 -14.51
C GLN A 129 -1.29 -22.29 -15.47
N SER A 130 -2.29 -22.69 -16.26
CA SER A 130 -2.24 -23.78 -17.23
C SER A 130 -1.73 -23.39 -18.61
N VAL A 131 -1.20 -22.17 -18.81
CA VAL A 131 -0.39 -21.89 -20.01
C VAL A 131 1.02 -22.46 -19.78
N SER A 132 1.10 -23.78 -19.64
CA SER A 132 2.33 -24.49 -19.99
C SER A 132 2.51 -24.24 -21.48
N ILE A 133 3.53 -23.47 -21.83
CA ILE A 133 3.99 -23.35 -23.21
C ILE A 133 4.38 -24.77 -23.62
N SER A 134 3.47 -25.48 -24.29
CA SER A 134 3.79 -26.71 -24.98
C SER A 134 4.79 -26.31 -26.06
N THR A 135 6.07 -26.47 -25.73
CA THR A 135 7.16 -26.49 -26.69
C THR A 135 6.85 -27.60 -27.68
N SER A 136 6.11 -27.24 -28.73
CA SER A 136 6.07 -27.94 -30.00
C SER A 136 7.46 -27.81 -30.60
N ALA A 137 8.40 -28.64 -30.12
CA ALA A 137 9.57 -28.99 -30.89
C ALA A 137 9.06 -29.78 -32.10
N ALA A 138 8.97 -29.07 -33.22
CA ALA A 138 8.68 -29.62 -34.52
C ALA A 138 9.71 -30.69 -34.91
N ALA A 139 9.23 -31.60 -35.75
CA ALA A 139 9.88 -32.76 -36.33
C ALA A 139 11.29 -32.54 -36.91
#